data_AF-A0A8J8DIT0-F1
#
_entry.id   AF-A0A8J8DIT0-F1
#
_cell.length_a   1.000
_cell.length_b   1.000
_cell.length_c   1.000
_cell.angle_alpha   90.00
_cell.angle_beta   90.00
_cell.angle_gamma   90.00
#
_symmetry.space_group_name_H-M   'P 1'
#
loop_
_entity.id
_entity.type
_entity.pdbx_description
1 polymer ?
#
loop_
_entity_poly.entity_id
_entity_poly.type
_entity_poly.pdbx_seq_one_letter_code
_entity_poly.pdbx_strand_id
1 'polypeptide(L)'
;MDVNFSGIVGDMGVGGVVGFITGYALKKFIKLVLALIGAYVLSLFWLQQKGVITINTDALFNLTESAAAQTLSLGDKIVGILPGGGAFVVGFYLGFHKG
;
A
#
# COMPACT_ATOMS: atom_id res chain seq x y z
N MET A 1 -31.00 -11.03 -21.14
CA MET A 1 -30.18 -10.67 -19.97
C MET A 1 -30.41 -9.19 -19.72
N ASP A 2 -31.38 -8.86 -18.87
CA ASP A 2 -31.72 -7.47 -18.56
C ASP A 2 -30.62 -6.86 -17.70
N VAL A 3 -29.80 -6.04 -18.33
CA VAL A 3 -28.73 -5.30 -17.68
C VAL A 3 -29.39 -4.23 -16.82
N ASN A 4 -29.55 -4.51 -15.53
CA ASN A 4 -30.15 -3.58 -14.56
C ASN A 4 -29.15 -2.44 -14.26
N PHE A 5 -29.13 -1.43 -15.13
CA PHE A 5 -28.23 -0.27 -15.04
C PHE A 5 -28.32 0.45 -13.68
N SER A 6 -29.47 0.44 -13.02
CA SER A 6 -29.66 1.05 -11.69
C SER A 6 -28.92 0.29 -10.57
N GLY A 7 -28.87 -1.05 -10.63
CA GLY A 7 -28.10 -1.87 -9.69
C GLY A 7 -26.59 -1.78 -9.91
N ILE A 8 -26.16 -1.75 -11.18
CA ILE A 8 -24.74 -1.59 -11.54
C ILE A 8 -24.20 -0.21 -11.13
N VAL A 9 -24.96 0.86 -11.33
CA VAL A 9 -24.55 2.22 -10.91
C VAL A 9 -24.53 2.36 -9.39
N GLY A 10 -25.47 1.73 -8.67
CA GLY A 10 -25.49 1.66 -7.22
C GLY A 10 -24.27 0.93 -6.66
N ASP A 11 -24.02 -0.28 -7.14
CA ASP A 11 -22.91 -1.13 -6.68
C ASP A 11 -21.53 -0.57 -7.07
N MET A 12 -21.41 0.05 -8.25
CA MET A 12 -20.18 0.75 -8.67
C MET A 12 -19.93 2.03 -7.85
N GLY A 13 -20.99 2.77 -7.50
CA GLY A 13 -20.89 3.96 -6.66
C GLY A 13 -20.39 3.64 -5.25
N VAL A 14 -20.92 2.57 -4.64
CA VAL A 14 -20.46 2.08 -3.34
C VAL A 14 -19.01 1.60 -3.44
N GLY A 15 -18.65 0.84 -4.48
CA GLY A 15 -17.29 0.38 -4.72
C GLY A 15 -16.26 1.52 -4.83
N GLY A 16 -16.60 2.61 -5.51
CA GLY A 16 -15.74 3.79 -5.62
C GLY A 16 -15.55 4.54 -4.30
N VAL A 17 -16.60 4.73 -3.51
CA VAL A 17 -16.52 5.39 -2.19
C VAL A 17 -15.71 4.53 -1.22
N VAL A 18 -15.97 3.22 -1.18
CA VAL A 18 -15.21 2.28 -0.34
C VAL A 18 -13.74 2.26 -0.76
N GLY A 19 -13.46 2.23 -2.07
CA GLY A 19 -12.11 2.35 -2.62
C GLY A 19 -11.43 3.64 -2.13
N PHE A 20 -12.11 4.78 -2.24
CA PHE A 20 -11.57 6.07 -1.82
C PHE A 20 -11.23 6.14 -0.33
N ILE A 21 -12.14 5.70 0.53
CA ILE A 21 -11.90 5.68 1.98
C ILE A 21 -10.72 4.75 2.31
N THR A 22 -10.67 3.58 1.69
CA THR A 22 -9.61 2.60 1.88
C THR A 22 -8.25 3.16 1.44
N GLY A 23 -8.16 3.74 0.23
CA GLY A 23 -6.93 4.33 -0.29
C GLY A 23 -6.43 5.50 0.56
N TYR A 24 -7.33 6.35 1.04
CA TYR A 24 -7.00 7.47 1.92
C TYR A 24 -6.45 7.00 3.27
N ALA A 25 -7.12 6.02 3.91
CA ALA A 25 -6.67 5.44 5.17
C ALA A 25 -5.31 4.75 5.02
N LEU A 26 -5.12 3.99 3.93
CA LEU A 26 -3.89 3.28 3.65
C LEU A 26 -2.70 4.24 3.53
N LYS A 27 -2.84 5.38 2.85
CA LYS A 27 -1.71 6.32 2.72
C LYS A 27 -1.29 6.95 4.05
N LYS A 28 -2.25 7.30 4.91
CA LYS A 28 -1.94 7.76 6.28
C LYS A 28 -1.22 6.68 7.08
N PHE A 29 -1.65 5.43 6.95
CA PHE A 29 -0.99 4.30 7.59
C PHE A 29 0.44 4.11 7.08
N ILE A 30 0.67 4.14 5.76
CA ILE A 30 2.01 4.04 5.17
C ILE A 30 2.92 5.15 5.67
N LYS A 31 2.45 6.40 5.76
CA LYS A 31 3.24 7.52 6.32
C LYS A 31 3.69 7.24 7.75
N LEU A 32 2.81 6.70 8.59
CA LEU A 32 3.13 6.33 9.97
C LEU A 32 4.16 5.19 10.03
N VAL A 33 3.97 4.14 9.22
CA VAL A 33 4.90 3.00 9.16
C VAL A 33 6.27 3.44 8.64
N LEU A 34 6.34 4.30 7.62
CA LEU A 34 7.60 4.86 7.10
C LEU A 34 8.34 5.67 8.17
N ALA A 35 7.61 6.47 8.97
CA ALA A 35 8.20 7.22 10.05
C ALA A 35 8.82 6.29 11.11
N LEU A 36 8.14 5.20 11.47
CA LEU A 36 8.65 4.20 12.41
C LEU A 36 9.88 3.45 11.85
N ILE A 37 9.84 3.05 10.57
CA ILE A 37 10.99 2.41 9.91
C ILE A 37 12.19 3.37 9.88
N GLY A 38 11.98 4.63 9.51
CA GLY A 38 13.05 5.64 9.51
C GLY A 38 13.66 5.85 10.90
N ALA A 39 12.82 5.97 11.93
CA ALA A 39 13.29 6.07 13.32
C ALA A 39 14.08 4.84 13.76
N TYR A 40 13.63 3.64 13.37
CA TYR A 40 14.32 2.40 13.67
C TYR A 40 15.68 2.30 12.98
N VAL A 41 15.75 2.63 11.68
CA VAL A 41 17.01 2.65 10.92
C VAL A 41 18.00 3.66 11.53
N LEU A 42 17.55 4.85 11.91
CA LEU A 42 18.39 5.84 12.59
C LEU A 42 18.93 5.31 13.93
N SER A 43 18.11 4.61 14.71
CA SER A 43 18.54 3.98 15.96
C SER A 43 19.63 2.92 15.72
N LEU A 44 19.48 2.09 14.67
CA LEU A 44 20.51 1.11 14.31
C LEU A 44 21.83 1.78 13.90
N PHE A 45 21.78 2.82 13.07
CA PHE A 45 22.99 3.57 12.70
C PHE A 45 23.67 4.19 13.91
N TRP A 46 22.91 4.68 14.89
CA TRP A 46 23.46 5.19 16.14
C TRP A 46 24.17 4.11 16.97
N LEU A 47 23.59 2.91 17.08
CA LEU A 47 24.24 1.77 17.74
C LEU A 47 25.50 1.30 17.00
N GLN A 48 25.51 1.37 15.67
CA GLN A 48 26.68 1.03 14.88
C GLN A 48 27.84 2.00 15.12
N GLN A 49 27.58 3.31 15.20
CA GLN A 49 28.64 4.29 15.51
C GLN A 49 29.24 4.09 16.90
N LYS A 50 28.44 3.58 17.84
CA LYS A 50 28.87 3.21 19.20
C LYS A 50 29.65 1.88 19.24
N GLY A 51 29.72 1.15 18.13
CA GLY A 51 30.36 -0.17 18.05
C GLY A 51 29.57 -1.30 18.73
N VAL A 52 28.29 -1.08 19.07
CA VAL A 52 27.45 -2.09 19.75
C VAL A 52 26.99 -3.17 18.77
N ILE A 53 26.76 -2.81 17.51
CA ILE A 53 26.32 -3.70 16.44
C ILE A 53 27.08 -3.43 15.13
N THR A 54 27.22 -4.45 14.28
CA THR A 54 27.70 -4.31 12.90
C THR A 54 26.52 -4.55 11.95
N ILE A 55 26.19 -3.58 11.10
CA ILE A 55 25.08 -3.71 10.14
C ILE A 55 25.63 -4.34 8.86
N ASN A 56 25.06 -5.48 8.46
CA ASN A 56 25.31 -6.04 7.13
C ASN A 56 24.44 -5.31 6.11
N THR A 57 25.05 -4.40 5.35
CA THR A 57 24.36 -3.61 4.32
C THR A 57 23.82 -4.48 3.19
N ASP A 58 24.53 -5.54 2.78
CA ASP A 58 24.10 -6.42 1.69
C ASP A 58 22.83 -7.20 2.06
N ALA A 59 22.77 -7.73 3.29
CA ALA A 59 21.58 -8.41 3.79
C ALA A 59 20.40 -7.44 3.91
N LEU A 60 20.65 -6.19 4.34
CA LEU A 60 19.62 -5.17 4.46
C LEU A 60 19.06 -4.75 3.08
N PHE A 61 19.91 -4.63 2.07
CA PHE A 61 19.49 -4.36 0.69
C PHE A 61 18.68 -5.52 0.13
N ASN A 62 19.11 -6.77 0.30
CA ASN A 62 18.37 -7.95 -0.15
C ASN A 62 16.97 -8.07 0.47
N LEU A 63 16.84 -7.76 1.77
CA LEU A 63 15.54 -7.71 2.44
C LEU A 63 14.63 -6.63 1.86
N THR A 64 15.19 -5.45 1.57
CA THR A 64 14.46 -4.34 0.97
C THR A 64 13.99 -4.68 -0.44
N GLU A 65 14.87 -5.29 -1.25
CA GLU A 65 14.57 -5.75 -2.60
C GLU A 65 13.48 -6.81 -2.62
N SER A 66 13.55 -7.80 -1.71
CA SER A 66 12.54 -8.84 -1.56
C SER A 66 11.17 -8.25 -1.17
N ALA A 67 11.15 -7.29 -0.25
CA ALA A 67 9.91 -6.61 0.16
C ALA A 67 9.32 -5.77 -0.98
N ALA A 68 10.16 -5.11 -1.78
CA ALA A 68 9.72 -4.36 -2.96
C ALA A 68 9.14 -5.30 -4.03
N ALA A 69 9.80 -6.41 -4.31
CA ALA A 69 9.33 -7.42 -5.26
C ALA A 69 7.99 -8.04 -4.85
N GLN A 70 7.81 -8.34 -3.56
CA GLN A 70 6.53 -8.81 -3.03
C GLN A 70 5.42 -7.78 -3.21
N THR A 71 5.71 -6.50 -2.97
CA THR A 71 4.73 -5.43 -3.13
C THR A 71 4.29 -5.27 -4.59
N LEU A 72 5.23 -5.38 -5.54
CA LEU A 72 4.95 -5.39 -6.98
C LEU A 72 4.06 -6.58 -7.37
N SER A 73 4.39 -7.78 -6.90
CA SER A 73 3.59 -8.99 -7.17
C SER A 73 2.18 -8.92 -6.58
N LEU A 74 2.01 -8.27 -5.41
CA LEU A 74 0.69 -8.01 -4.84
C LEU A 74 -0.12 -7.04 -5.72
N GLY A 75 0.53 -6.02 -6.29
CA GLY A 75 -0.08 -5.11 -7.26
C GLY A 75 -0.65 -5.86 -8.46
N ASP A 76 0.12 -6.77 -9.05
CA ASP A 76 -0.32 -7.58 -10.18
C ASP A 76 -1.49 -8.52 -9.82
N LYS A 77 -1.52 -9.04 -8.58
CA LYS A 77 -2.62 -9.89 -8.10
C LYS A 77 -3.89 -9.13 -7.78
N ILE A 78 -3.81 -7.90 -7.28
CA ILE A 78 -4.97 -7.06 -6.94
C ILE A 78 -5.79 -6.73 -8.19
N VAL A 79 -5.14 -6.59 -9.35
CA VAL A 79 -5.83 -6.38 -10.64
C VAL A 79 -6.77 -7.54 -10.98
N GLY A 80 -6.50 -8.76 -10.49
CA GLY A 80 -7.27 -9.97 -10.84
C GLY A 80 -8.44 -10.34 -9.92
N ILE A 81 -8.58 -9.76 -8.72
CA ILE A 81 -9.47 -10.29 -7.65
C ILE A 81 -10.52 -9.26 -7.18
N LEU A 82 -10.50 -8.03 -7.67
CA LEU A 82 -11.22 -6.93 -7.03
C LEU A 82 -12.75 -6.94 -7.29
N PRO A 83 -13.60 -7.00 -6.24
CA PRO A 83 -15.06 -6.91 -6.38
C PRO A 83 -15.48 -5.49 -6.81
N GLY A 84 -16.37 -5.36 -7.80
CA GLY A 84 -16.91 -4.05 -8.21
C GLY A 84 -16.15 -3.30 -9.32
N GLY A 85 -15.20 -3.95 -10.00
CA GLY A 85 -14.57 -3.44 -11.23
C GLY A 85 -13.88 -2.07 -11.07
N GLY A 86 -13.55 -1.43 -12.21
CA GLY A 86 -12.70 -0.23 -12.27
C GLY A 86 -13.12 0.96 -11.38
N ALA A 87 -14.37 1.02 -10.91
CA ALA A 87 -14.83 2.05 -9.98
C ALA A 87 -14.10 2.01 -8.63
N PHE A 88 -13.85 0.82 -8.06
CA PHE A 88 -13.03 0.71 -6.85
C PHE A 88 -11.60 1.16 -7.11
N VAL A 89 -10.98 0.74 -8.22
CA VAL A 89 -9.59 1.10 -8.55
C VAL A 89 -9.45 2.62 -8.70
N VAL A 90 -10.37 3.26 -9.42
CA VAL A 90 -10.39 4.72 -9.59
C VAL A 90 -10.62 5.41 -8.24
N GLY A 91 -11.60 4.95 -7.46
CA GLY A 91 -11.86 5.47 -6.12
C GLY A 91 -10.65 5.34 -5.21
N PHE A 92 -10.04 4.16 -5.15
CA PHE A 92 -8.85 3.85 -4.39
C PHE A 92 -7.65 4.70 -4.81
N TYR A 93 -7.40 4.83 -6.11
CA TYR A 93 -6.32 5.66 -6.62
C TYR A 93 -6.51 7.13 -6.22
N LEU A 94 -7.72 7.67 -6.35
CA LEU A 94 -8.04 9.04 -5.93
C LEU A 94 -7.91 9.24 -4.42
N GLY A 95 -8.38 8.27 -3.63
CA GLY A 95 -8.25 8.26 -2.17
C GLY A 95 -6.80 8.23 -1.74
N PHE A 96 -6.02 7.35 -2.35
CA PHE A 96 -4.58 7.23 -2.14
C PHE A 96 -3.84 8.49 -2.60
N HIS A 97 -4.20 9.11 -3.72
CA HIS A 97 -3.55 10.36 -4.12
C HIS A 97 -3.79 11.48 -3.09
N LYS A 98 -5.00 11.54 -2.54
CA LYS A 98 -5.43 12.60 -1.60
C LYS A 98 -5.00 12.40 -0.15
N GLY A 99 -4.64 11.17 0.24
CA GLY A 99 -4.21 10.79 1.60
C GLY A 99 -2.80 11.22 2.01
#